data_AF-A0A430QPL1-F1
#
_entry.id   AF-A0A430QPL1-F1
#
_cell.length_a   1.000
_cell.length_b   1.000
_cell.length_c   1.000
_cell.angle_alpha   90.00
_cell.angle_beta   90.00
_cell.angle_gamma   90.00
#
_symmetry.space_group_name_H-M   'P 1'
#
loop_
_entity.id
_entity.type
_entity.pdbx_description
1 polymer ?
#
loop_
_entity_poly.entity_id
_entity_poly.type
_entity_poly.pdbx_seq_one_letter_code
_entity_poly.pdbx_strand_id
1 'polypeptide(L)'
;LTLKLCCLPLFSVTFSLSKLLSHPDNSPRFTRRFSLEGVNKTLVTFPSEALSDRPSTPSISVLDVYDIAASIGKEFESIIDKYGPYSVSNLMPKVISVLEELEDFATKFESEGREIITLQTAVHRLELEKLERKEDQKRHKKVGLRSFQSLQPMNKQISLSLLFEELEQIEETWHSEVQELSQLIEKLKEENKQLKNAIEDNEASTNHSPIPACSANSTNVEEIQLMIRLKEVIDRQKILIRSLRQQLTQKHVDLDAPPQLTEEQLVKQLNAEGKMIIDGRNPNRPHFTLQELRNVLIERNELKTRLIEVEEELSVYKRAGYVIIYYYYYYHHYC
;
A
#
# COMPACT_ATOMS: atom_id res chain seq x y z
N LEU A 1 -6.79 -24.27 -22.27
CA LEU A 1 -7.60 -25.51 -22.22
C LEU A 1 -8.24 -25.91 -23.56
N THR A 2 -7.84 -25.33 -24.69
CA THR A 2 -8.06 -25.93 -26.01
C THR A 2 -6.79 -26.66 -26.39
N LEU A 3 -6.76 -28.00 -26.29
CA LEU A 3 -6.13 -28.90 -27.27
C LEU A 3 -6.17 -30.36 -26.81
N LYS A 4 -6.78 -31.17 -27.69
CA LYS A 4 -6.70 -32.64 -27.81
C LYS A 4 -7.51 -33.51 -26.83
N LEU A 5 -8.83 -33.41 -26.98
CA LEU A 5 -9.72 -34.59 -27.05
C LEU A 5 -10.32 -34.73 -28.47
N CYS A 6 -9.55 -34.38 -29.51
CA CYS A 6 -9.97 -34.39 -30.92
C CYS A 6 -9.72 -35.73 -31.64
N CYS A 7 -9.90 -36.87 -30.98
CA CYS A 7 -9.89 -38.16 -31.67
C CYS A 7 -11.16 -38.92 -31.31
N LEU A 8 -12.28 -38.54 -31.96
CA LEU A 8 -13.34 -39.42 -32.50
C LEU A 8 -14.51 -38.54 -33.04
N PRO A 9 -14.93 -38.72 -34.30
CA PRO A 9 -15.94 -37.87 -34.92
C PRO A 9 -17.33 -38.44 -34.67
N LEU A 10 -17.86 -38.33 -33.45
CA LEU A 10 -19.26 -38.63 -33.13
C LEU A 10 -19.50 -38.21 -31.67
N PHE A 11 -19.56 -36.91 -31.39
CA PHE A 11 -20.31 -36.29 -30.28
C PHE A 11 -19.89 -34.81 -30.23
N SER A 12 -20.61 -33.98 -30.97
CA SER A 12 -20.52 -32.52 -30.88
C SER A 12 -21.15 -32.08 -29.56
N VAL A 13 -20.33 -31.76 -28.55
CA VAL A 13 -20.76 -30.95 -27.40
C VAL A 13 -19.79 -29.79 -27.28
N THR A 14 -20.19 -28.67 -27.87
CA THR A 14 -19.57 -27.36 -27.71
C THR A 14 -19.80 -26.86 -26.28
N PHE A 15 -18.76 -26.48 -25.54
CA PHE A 15 -18.91 -25.67 -24.32
C PHE A 15 -17.88 -24.54 -24.33
N SER A 16 -18.36 -23.32 -24.58
CA SER A 16 -17.55 -22.11 -24.70
C SER A 16 -17.30 -21.51 -23.31
N LEU A 17 -16.02 -21.32 -22.97
CA LEU A 17 -15.61 -20.47 -21.86
C LEU A 17 -15.55 -19.02 -22.36
N SER A 18 -16.67 -18.31 -22.26
CA SER A 18 -16.74 -16.88 -22.55
C SER A 18 -17.44 -16.11 -21.43
N LYS A 19 -16.75 -15.91 -20.30
CA LYS A 19 -16.88 -14.68 -19.50
C LYS A 19 -15.79 -14.54 -18.44
N LEU A 20 -14.79 -13.73 -18.77
CA LEU A 20 -14.10 -12.87 -17.81
C LEU A 20 -14.66 -11.45 -17.98
N LEU A 21 -14.76 -10.73 -16.85
CA LEU A 21 -15.09 -9.31 -16.64
C LEU A 21 -16.57 -8.91 -16.45
N SER A 22 -17.00 -8.83 -15.17
CA SER A 22 -17.69 -7.68 -14.53
C SER A 22 -17.92 -7.99 -13.02
N HIS A 23 -17.33 -7.19 -12.12
CA HIS A 23 -17.50 -7.18 -10.63
C HIS A 23 -18.97 -6.89 -10.18
N PRO A 24 -19.38 -6.87 -8.87
CA PRO A 24 -18.80 -7.28 -7.57
C PRO A 24 -19.78 -8.12 -6.66
N ASP A 25 -19.32 -8.53 -5.47
CA ASP A 25 -20.03 -8.91 -4.21
C ASP A 25 -21.36 -9.70 -4.20
N ASN A 26 -21.34 -10.92 -3.63
CA ASN A 26 -21.99 -11.24 -2.35
C ASN A 26 -21.71 -12.69 -1.87
N SER A 27 -21.22 -12.80 -0.64
CA SER A 27 -20.83 -14.01 0.11
C SER A 27 -22.01 -14.97 0.47
N PRO A 28 -21.78 -16.21 1.01
CA PRO A 28 -21.30 -16.37 2.39
C PRO A 28 -20.25 -17.48 2.63
N ARG A 29 -19.23 -17.10 3.42
CA ARG A 29 -18.64 -17.79 4.58
C ARG A 29 -18.59 -19.33 4.61
N PHE A 30 -17.38 -19.86 4.50
CA PHE A 30 -16.95 -21.01 5.33
C PHE A 30 -15.59 -20.73 5.98
N THR A 31 -15.60 -19.81 6.95
CA THR A 31 -14.50 -19.65 7.90
C THR A 31 -14.54 -20.79 8.91
N ARG A 32 -13.71 -21.82 8.74
CA ARG A 32 -13.35 -22.68 9.87
C ARG A 32 -12.41 -21.89 10.79
N ARG A 33 -12.96 -21.45 11.91
CA ARG A 33 -12.22 -21.03 13.11
C ARG A 33 -11.16 -22.08 13.46
N PHE A 34 -9.91 -21.68 13.50
CA PHE A 34 -8.96 -22.24 14.45
C PHE A 34 -8.87 -21.27 15.63
N SER A 35 -9.22 -21.79 16.81
CA SER A 35 -9.15 -21.08 18.08
C SER A 35 -7.69 -20.80 18.43
N LEU A 36 -7.34 -19.54 18.66
CA LEU A 36 -6.10 -19.15 19.33
C LEU A 36 -6.47 -18.65 20.72
N GLU A 37 -6.72 -19.58 21.63
CA GLU A 37 -6.68 -19.32 23.06
C GLU A 37 -5.22 -19.48 23.53
N GLY A 38 -4.63 -18.35 23.93
CA GLY A 38 -3.55 -18.27 24.91
C GLY A 38 -2.20 -18.88 24.53
N VAL A 39 -1.28 -18.07 23.99
CA VAL A 39 0.15 -18.22 24.33
C VAL A 39 0.76 -16.85 24.57
N ASN A 40 1.25 -16.68 25.79
CA ASN A 40 1.86 -15.48 26.34
C ASN A 40 3.14 -15.04 25.60
N LYS A 41 3.38 -13.73 25.68
CA LYS A 41 4.65 -13.03 25.47
C LYS A 41 5.86 -13.86 25.93
N THR A 42 6.76 -14.21 25.02
CA THR A 42 8.20 -14.20 25.31
C THR A 42 8.99 -13.96 24.03
N LEU A 43 9.77 -12.89 24.07
CA LEU A 43 10.85 -12.54 23.15
C LEU A 43 11.78 -13.73 22.97
N VAL A 44 11.81 -14.34 21.78
CA VAL A 44 12.86 -15.30 21.40
C VAL A 44 13.63 -14.73 20.23
N THR A 45 14.86 -14.32 20.53
CA THR A 45 15.93 -14.00 19.60
C THR A 45 16.21 -15.20 18.71
N PHE A 46 16.07 -15.06 17.39
CA PHE A 46 16.50 -16.10 16.44
C PHE A 46 18.00 -15.95 16.16
N PRO A 47 18.85 -16.96 16.45
CA PRO A 47 20.19 -17.04 15.92
C PRO A 47 20.11 -17.37 14.42
N SER A 48 20.93 -16.68 13.64
CA SER A 48 21.13 -16.92 12.22
C SER A 48 21.98 -18.18 12.05
N GLU A 49 21.37 -19.35 11.90
CA GLU A 49 22.05 -20.57 11.48
C GLU A 49 21.06 -21.59 10.88
N ALA A 50 21.34 -22.00 9.65
CA ALA A 50 20.80 -23.15 8.92
C ALA A 50 19.28 -23.21 8.64
N LEU A 51 18.82 -22.57 7.55
CA LEU A 51 17.59 -22.97 6.86
C LEU A 51 17.92 -23.96 5.72
N SER A 52 18.37 -25.16 6.10
CA SER A 52 18.43 -26.33 5.21
C SER A 52 17.89 -27.53 5.98
N ASP A 53 16.61 -27.47 6.32
CA ASP A 53 15.81 -28.68 6.56
C ASP A 53 14.34 -28.29 6.68
N ARG A 54 13.71 -28.09 5.52
CA ARG A 54 12.26 -28.30 5.40
C ARG A 54 12.15 -29.54 4.52
N PRO A 55 11.46 -30.61 4.96
CA PRO A 55 11.31 -31.80 4.13
C PRO A 55 10.69 -31.35 2.81
N SER A 56 11.42 -31.55 1.72
CA SER A 56 10.99 -31.29 0.36
C SER A 56 9.76 -32.16 0.12
N THR A 57 8.58 -31.64 0.45
CA THR A 57 7.34 -32.21 -0.03
C THR A 57 7.46 -32.21 -1.55
N PRO A 58 7.40 -33.37 -2.23
CA PRO A 58 7.55 -33.41 -3.68
C PRO A 58 6.48 -32.49 -4.27
N SER A 59 6.93 -31.35 -4.80
CA SER A 59 6.05 -30.32 -5.33
C SER A 59 5.60 -30.77 -6.71
N ILE A 60 4.33 -31.12 -6.84
CA ILE A 60 3.71 -31.37 -8.13
C ILE A 60 3.53 -30.04 -8.85
N SER A 61 4.16 -29.89 -10.02
CA SER A 61 4.01 -28.73 -10.89
C SER A 61 2.79 -28.87 -11.79
N VAL A 62 2.35 -27.78 -12.39
CA VAL A 62 1.23 -27.80 -13.35
C VAL A 62 1.55 -28.69 -14.56
N LEU A 63 2.83 -28.77 -14.96
CA LEU A 63 3.30 -29.64 -16.02
C LEU A 63 3.14 -31.12 -15.66
N ASP A 64 3.45 -31.49 -14.42
CA ASP A 64 3.27 -32.87 -13.94
C ASP A 64 1.80 -33.28 -13.96
N VAL A 65 0.87 -32.36 -13.67
CA VAL A 65 -0.58 -32.61 -13.76
C VAL A 65 -1.00 -32.90 -15.22
N TYR A 66 -0.43 -32.20 -16.20
CA TYR A 66 -0.70 -32.48 -17.61
C TYR A 66 -0.17 -33.85 -18.07
N ASP A 67 1.01 -34.24 -17.61
CA ASP A 67 1.57 -35.56 -17.94
C ASP A 67 0.75 -36.69 -17.32
N ILE A 68 0.28 -36.52 -16.07
CA ILE A 68 -0.63 -37.44 -15.39
C ILE A 68 -1.96 -37.52 -16.16
N ALA A 69 -2.55 -36.38 -16.53
CA ALA A 69 -3.80 -36.33 -17.30
C ALA A 69 -3.67 -37.04 -18.65
N ALA A 70 -2.56 -36.87 -19.35
CA ALA A 70 -2.28 -37.55 -20.61
C ALA A 70 -2.15 -39.07 -20.45
N SER A 71 -1.50 -39.52 -19.38
CA SER A 71 -1.40 -40.96 -19.05
C SER A 71 -2.77 -41.55 -18.75
N ILE A 72 -3.60 -40.85 -17.97
CA ILE A 72 -4.96 -41.28 -17.62
C ILE A 72 -5.85 -41.31 -18.88
N GLY A 73 -5.70 -40.33 -19.78
CA GLY A 73 -6.43 -40.29 -21.05
C GLY A 73 -6.20 -41.52 -21.93
N LYS A 74 -4.95 -42.00 -22.02
CA LYS A 74 -4.60 -43.22 -22.77
C LYS A 74 -5.26 -44.48 -22.19
N GLU A 75 -5.34 -44.58 -20.87
CA GLU A 75 -6.03 -45.69 -20.21
C GLU A 75 -7.54 -45.65 -20.50
N PHE A 76 -8.16 -44.47 -20.46
CA PHE A 76 -9.56 -44.32 -20.85
C PHE A 76 -9.81 -44.68 -22.31
N GLU A 77 -8.91 -44.31 -23.22
CA GLU A 77 -8.98 -44.70 -24.64
C GLU A 77 -8.95 -46.23 -24.78
N SER A 78 -8.03 -46.91 -24.09
CA SER A 78 -7.97 -48.39 -24.11
C SER A 78 -9.25 -49.07 -23.57
N ILE A 79 -9.88 -48.48 -22.55
CA ILE A 79 -11.15 -48.98 -21.99
C ILE A 79 -12.29 -48.76 -22.98
N ILE A 80 -12.36 -47.59 -23.61
CA ILE A 80 -13.38 -47.27 -24.61
C ILE A 80 -13.28 -48.20 -25.81
N ASP A 81 -12.07 -48.48 -26.29
CA ASP A 81 -11.84 -49.38 -27.43
C ASP A 81 -12.32 -50.81 -27.16
N LYS A 82 -12.19 -51.29 -25.92
CA LYS A 82 -12.55 -52.68 -25.55
C LYS A 82 -14.01 -52.84 -25.12
N TYR A 83 -14.58 -51.86 -24.42
CA TYR A 83 -15.87 -51.99 -23.74
C TYR A 83 -16.89 -50.92 -24.15
N GLY A 84 -16.55 -50.07 -25.11
CA GLY A 84 -17.38 -48.98 -25.58
C GLY A 84 -17.42 -47.76 -24.64
N PRO A 85 -17.93 -46.62 -25.13
CA PRO A 85 -17.84 -45.31 -24.45
C PRO A 85 -18.69 -45.20 -23.18
N TYR A 86 -19.78 -45.96 -23.10
CA TYR A 86 -20.67 -45.95 -21.93
C TYR A 86 -19.99 -46.44 -20.65
N SER A 87 -18.93 -47.23 -20.78
CA SER A 87 -18.17 -47.81 -19.67
C SER A 87 -17.44 -46.74 -18.83
N VAL A 88 -17.14 -45.57 -19.40
CA VAL A 88 -16.40 -44.48 -18.72
C VAL A 88 -17.21 -43.19 -18.59
N SER A 89 -18.41 -43.13 -19.16
CA SER A 89 -19.23 -41.92 -19.27
C SER A 89 -19.53 -41.22 -17.94
N ASN A 90 -19.69 -41.98 -16.85
CA ASN A 90 -19.95 -41.42 -15.51
C ASN A 90 -18.68 -41.17 -14.68
N LEU A 91 -17.56 -41.79 -15.05
CA LEU A 91 -16.30 -41.70 -14.31
C LEU A 91 -15.44 -40.55 -14.84
N MET A 92 -15.40 -40.38 -16.17
CA MET A 92 -14.59 -39.37 -16.84
C MET A 92 -14.84 -37.94 -16.33
N PRO A 93 -16.10 -37.47 -16.13
CA PRO A 93 -16.34 -36.13 -15.57
C PRO A 93 -15.78 -35.97 -14.15
N LYS A 94 -15.84 -37.02 -13.32
CA LYS A 94 -15.30 -36.97 -11.95
C LYS A 94 -13.78 -36.90 -11.94
N VAL A 95 -13.13 -37.62 -12.85
CA VAL A 95 -11.66 -37.58 -12.99
C VAL A 95 -11.21 -36.22 -13.52
N ILE A 96 -11.96 -35.63 -14.46
CA ILE A 96 -11.71 -34.26 -14.93
C ILE A 96 -11.80 -33.28 -13.76
N SER A 97 -12.87 -33.31 -12.95
CA SER A 97 -12.98 -32.41 -11.79
C SER A 97 -11.83 -32.55 -10.80
N VAL A 98 -11.34 -33.77 -10.55
CA VAL A 98 -10.18 -33.98 -9.66
C VAL A 98 -8.89 -33.44 -10.29
N LEU A 99 -8.70 -33.59 -11.61
CA LEU A 99 -7.52 -33.04 -12.31
C LEU A 99 -7.57 -31.51 -12.39
N GLU A 100 -8.75 -30.92 -12.53
CA GLU A 100 -8.96 -29.46 -12.47
C GLU A 100 -8.62 -28.92 -11.07
N GLU A 101 -9.11 -29.57 -10.01
CA GLU A 101 -8.74 -29.21 -8.63
C GLU A 101 -7.24 -29.33 -8.39
N LEU A 102 -6.60 -30.38 -8.92
CA LEU A 102 -5.16 -30.60 -8.80
C LEU A 102 -4.34 -29.54 -9.55
N GLU A 103 -4.79 -29.11 -10.73
CA GLU A 103 -4.21 -27.99 -11.49
C GLU A 103 -4.33 -26.68 -10.70
N ASP A 104 -5.49 -26.41 -10.09
CA ASP A 104 -5.71 -25.26 -9.22
C ASP A 104 -4.80 -25.28 -7.98
N PHE A 105 -4.55 -26.45 -7.39
CA PHE A 105 -3.61 -26.57 -6.27
C PHE A 105 -2.16 -26.37 -6.71
N ALA A 106 -1.76 -26.95 -7.85
CA ALA A 106 -0.41 -26.80 -8.38
C ALA A 106 -0.10 -25.35 -8.78
N THR A 107 -1.04 -24.66 -9.44
CA THR A 107 -0.90 -23.23 -9.80
C THR A 107 -0.76 -22.33 -8.57
N LYS A 108 -1.59 -22.55 -7.55
CA LYS A 108 -1.51 -21.82 -6.28
C LYS A 108 -0.18 -22.06 -5.58
N PHE A 109 0.27 -23.31 -5.48
CA PHE A 109 1.53 -23.67 -4.86
C PHE A 109 2.73 -23.00 -5.57
N GLU A 110 2.75 -22.98 -6.90
CA GLU A 110 3.78 -22.25 -7.65
C GLU A 110 3.73 -20.74 -7.41
N SER A 111 2.54 -20.15 -7.30
CA SER A 111 2.39 -18.72 -7.03
C SER A 111 2.86 -18.33 -5.64
N GLU A 112 2.52 -19.12 -4.62
CA GLU A 112 2.97 -18.94 -3.24
C GLU A 112 4.48 -19.16 -3.14
N GLY A 113 5.02 -20.15 -3.86
CA GLY A 113 6.46 -20.39 -3.95
C GLY A 113 7.21 -19.18 -4.52
N ARG A 114 6.68 -18.56 -5.58
CA ARG A 114 7.24 -17.31 -6.14
C ARG A 114 7.18 -16.16 -5.12
N GLU A 115 6.08 -16.01 -4.40
CA GLU A 115 5.93 -14.98 -3.38
C GLU A 115 6.89 -15.18 -2.19
N ILE A 116 7.11 -16.42 -1.77
CA ILE A 116 8.11 -16.74 -0.75
C ILE A 116 9.50 -16.28 -1.20
N ILE A 117 9.89 -16.57 -2.44
CA ILE A 117 11.19 -16.19 -2.98
C ILE A 117 11.33 -14.65 -3.05
N THR A 118 10.30 -13.95 -3.50
CA THR A 118 10.33 -12.48 -3.60
C THR A 118 10.43 -11.83 -2.22
N LEU A 119 9.66 -12.33 -1.24
CA LEU A 119 9.72 -11.87 0.15
C LEU A 119 11.08 -12.17 0.79
N GLN A 120 11.62 -13.38 0.61
CA GLN A 120 12.95 -13.72 1.11
C GLN A 120 14.04 -12.80 0.55
N THR A 121 13.97 -12.51 -0.75
CA THR A 121 14.90 -11.57 -1.41
C THR A 121 14.77 -10.16 -0.83
N ALA A 122 13.53 -9.70 -0.60
CA ALA A 122 13.27 -8.38 -0.02
C ALA A 122 13.77 -8.28 1.43
N VAL A 123 13.55 -9.30 2.25
CA VAL A 123 14.05 -9.38 3.62
C VAL A 123 15.57 -9.31 3.63
N HIS A 124 16.25 -10.14 2.84
CA HIS A 124 17.71 -10.15 2.77
C HIS A 124 18.27 -8.77 2.35
N ARG A 125 17.65 -8.13 1.35
CA ARG A 125 18.01 -6.78 0.91
C ARG A 125 17.86 -5.76 2.04
N LEU A 126 16.73 -5.77 2.77
CA LEU A 126 16.48 -4.85 3.88
C LEU A 126 17.42 -5.08 5.06
N GLU A 127 17.82 -6.33 5.32
CA GLU A 127 18.81 -6.65 6.35
C GLU A 127 20.20 -6.08 6.02
N LEU A 128 20.62 -6.19 4.76
CA LEU A 128 21.87 -5.57 4.27
C LEU A 128 21.81 -4.05 4.38
N GLU A 129 20.72 -3.44 3.93
CA GLU A 129 20.49 -1.99 3.99
C GLU A 129 20.48 -1.46 5.43
N LYS A 130 19.94 -2.24 6.38
CA LYS A 130 19.97 -1.93 7.81
C LYS A 130 21.36 -2.03 8.41
N LEU A 131 22.19 -2.98 7.95
CA LEU A 131 23.57 -3.12 8.39
C LEU A 131 24.42 -1.95 7.88
N GLU A 132 24.29 -1.63 6.60
CA GLU A 132 24.99 -0.51 5.95
C GLU A 132 24.68 0.82 6.65
N ARG A 133 23.39 1.13 6.91
CA ARG A 133 23.01 2.34 7.67
C ARG A 133 23.65 2.40 9.06
N LYS A 134 23.75 1.28 9.77
CA LYS A 134 24.42 1.25 11.09
C LYS A 134 25.92 1.53 10.96
N GLU A 135 26.56 1.02 9.91
CA GLU A 135 27.96 1.29 9.65
C GLU A 135 28.19 2.75 9.23
N ASP A 136 27.33 3.30 8.38
CA ASP A 136 27.38 4.71 7.98
C ASP A 136 27.19 5.64 9.17
N GLN A 137 26.24 5.36 10.05
CA GLN A 137 26.09 6.10 11.31
C GLN A 137 27.37 6.06 12.15
N LYS A 138 28.06 4.91 12.24
CA LYS A 138 29.34 4.80 12.95
C LYS A 138 30.45 5.57 12.24
N ARG A 139 30.51 5.49 10.90
CA ARG A 139 31.49 6.23 10.08
C ARG A 139 31.29 7.73 10.27
N HIS A 140 30.06 8.22 10.16
CA HIS A 140 29.70 9.62 10.33
C HIS A 140 30.08 10.14 11.72
N LYS A 141 29.69 9.44 12.80
CA LYS A 141 30.09 9.79 14.18
C LYS A 141 31.61 9.83 14.34
N LYS A 142 32.35 8.89 13.72
CA LYS A 142 33.81 8.84 13.79
C LYS A 142 34.47 9.98 13.02
N VAL A 143 33.94 10.35 11.86
CA VAL A 143 34.42 11.49 11.07
C VAL A 143 34.16 12.79 11.84
N GLY A 144 32.95 12.99 12.36
CA GLY A 144 32.61 14.15 13.20
C GLY A 144 33.48 14.26 14.46
N LEU A 145 33.76 13.14 15.12
CA LEU A 145 34.65 13.15 16.29
C LEU A 145 36.09 13.51 15.90
N ARG A 146 36.60 12.98 14.78
CA ARG A 146 37.95 13.29 14.30
C ARG A 146 38.08 14.75 13.86
N SER A 147 37.10 15.28 13.12
CA SER A 147 37.09 16.68 12.70
C SER A 147 37.09 17.58 13.94
N PHE A 148 36.20 17.32 14.89
CA PHE A 148 36.14 18.04 16.16
C PHE A 148 37.47 17.95 16.94
N GLN A 149 38.08 16.76 17.03
CA GLN A 149 39.35 16.58 17.74
C GLN A 149 40.53 17.30 17.07
N SER A 150 40.49 17.50 15.74
CA SER A 150 41.52 18.21 14.99
C SER A 150 41.44 19.74 15.08
N LEU A 151 40.32 20.30 15.55
CA LEU A 151 40.15 21.74 15.71
C LEU A 151 41.12 22.34 16.76
N GLN A 152 41.52 23.60 16.52
CA GLN A 152 42.22 24.40 17.52
C GLN A 152 41.34 24.62 18.78
N PRO A 153 41.91 24.84 19.97
CA PRO A 153 41.15 24.91 21.23
C PRO A 153 40.00 25.93 21.21
N MET A 154 40.23 27.12 20.64
CA MET A 154 39.22 28.16 20.52
C MET A 154 38.08 27.76 19.57
N ASN A 155 38.39 27.09 18.46
CA ASN A 155 37.38 26.58 17.52
C ASN A 155 36.57 25.43 18.14
N LYS A 156 37.17 24.60 19.00
CA LYS A 156 36.44 23.58 19.79
C LYS A 156 35.44 24.22 20.74
N GLN A 157 35.85 25.29 21.42
CA GLN A 157 34.98 26.01 22.35
C GLN A 157 33.80 26.67 21.62
N ILE A 158 34.05 27.31 20.47
CA ILE A 158 32.98 27.87 19.63
C ILE A 158 32.04 26.76 19.13
N SER A 159 32.59 25.65 18.65
CA SER A 159 31.77 24.53 18.14
C SER A 159 30.92 23.88 19.24
N LEU A 160 31.41 23.76 20.48
CA LEU A 160 30.61 23.27 21.61
C LEU A 160 29.54 24.27 22.04
N SER A 161 29.85 25.58 22.00
CA SER A 161 28.89 26.63 22.33
C SER A 161 27.72 26.65 21.34
N LEU A 162 28.00 26.55 20.04
CA LEU A 162 26.96 26.47 19.00
C LEU A 162 26.10 25.21 19.16
N LEU A 163 26.72 24.06 19.43
CA LEU A 163 25.97 22.82 19.67
C LEU A 163 25.06 22.91 20.91
N PHE A 164 25.49 23.61 21.96
CA PHE A 164 24.69 23.82 23.16
C PHE A 164 23.49 24.74 22.88
N GLU A 165 23.71 25.82 22.14
CA GLU A 165 22.66 26.75 21.72
C GLU A 165 21.64 26.07 20.79
N GLU A 166 22.10 25.23 19.85
CA GLU A 166 21.21 24.42 19.00
C GLU A 166 20.37 23.44 19.85
N LEU A 167 20.98 22.76 20.83
CA LEU A 167 20.25 21.87 21.74
C LEU A 167 19.18 22.59 22.55
N GLU A 168 19.51 23.76 23.09
CA GLU A 168 18.56 24.61 23.83
C GLU A 168 17.39 25.03 22.93
N GLN A 169 17.67 25.43 21.69
CA GLN A 169 16.63 25.78 20.72
C GLN A 169 15.71 24.60 20.37
N ILE A 170 16.26 23.40 20.22
CA ILE A 170 15.49 22.18 19.99
C ILE A 170 14.59 21.89 21.19
N GLU A 171 15.13 21.99 22.41
CA GLU A 171 14.38 21.78 23.64
C GLU A 171 13.24 22.80 23.76
N GLU A 172 13.49 24.08 23.53
CA GLU A 172 12.45 25.12 23.54
C GLU A 172 11.35 24.85 22.53
N THR A 173 11.72 24.46 21.31
CA THR A 173 10.75 24.12 20.25
C THR A 173 9.88 22.95 20.69
N TRP A 174 10.49 21.90 21.24
CA TRP A 174 9.75 20.74 21.75
C TRP A 174 8.81 21.11 22.90
N HIS A 175 9.24 21.96 23.83
CA HIS A 175 8.37 22.45 24.91
C HIS A 175 7.19 23.26 24.37
N SER A 176 7.41 24.11 23.35
CA SER A 176 6.35 24.86 22.69
C SER A 176 5.33 23.93 22.03
N GLU A 177 5.79 22.94 21.27
CA GLU A 177 4.91 21.96 20.61
C GLU A 177 4.09 21.16 21.63
N VAL A 178 4.71 20.70 22.72
CA VAL A 178 4.00 19.99 23.80
C VAL A 178 2.96 20.88 24.47
N GLN A 179 3.28 22.16 24.69
CA GLN A 179 2.36 23.12 25.28
C GLN A 179 1.17 23.40 24.36
N GLU A 180 1.39 23.60 23.07
CA GLU A 180 0.33 23.80 22.08
C GLU A 180 -0.61 22.60 21.99
N LEU A 181 -0.05 21.39 21.91
CA LEU A 181 -0.83 20.15 21.91
C LEU A 181 -1.64 19.98 23.20
N SER A 182 -1.06 20.34 24.35
CA SER A 182 -1.74 20.29 25.64
C SER A 182 -2.93 21.25 25.70
N GLN A 183 -2.76 22.49 25.22
CA GLN A 183 -3.84 23.48 25.14
C GLN A 183 -4.97 23.02 24.20
N LEU A 184 -4.62 22.40 23.07
CA LEU A 184 -5.60 21.85 22.14
C LEU A 184 -6.41 20.71 22.78
N ILE A 185 -5.74 19.81 23.50
CA ILE A 185 -6.40 18.71 24.23
C ILE A 185 -7.35 19.29 25.29
N GLU A 186 -6.94 20.32 26.03
CA GLU A 186 -7.79 20.95 27.04
C GLU A 186 -9.04 21.59 26.43
N LYS A 187 -8.88 22.34 25.33
CA LYS A 187 -10.00 22.92 24.60
C LYS A 187 -10.97 21.85 24.09
N LEU A 188 -10.46 20.79 23.48
CA LEU A 188 -11.30 19.68 22.99
C LEU A 188 -12.00 18.93 24.14
N LYS A 189 -11.36 18.81 25.31
CA LYS A 189 -11.99 18.22 26.51
C LYS A 189 -13.16 19.08 26.99
N GLU A 190 -12.99 20.40 27.01
CA GLU A 190 -14.05 21.33 27.42
C GLU A 190 -15.21 21.36 26.41
N GLU A 191 -14.92 21.37 25.10
CA GLU A 191 -15.96 21.25 24.06
C GLU A 191 -16.75 19.94 24.18
N ASN A 192 -16.06 18.81 24.40
CA ASN A 192 -16.74 17.52 24.63
C ASN A 192 -17.60 17.52 25.89
N LYS A 193 -17.15 18.17 26.96
CA LYS A 193 -17.93 18.33 28.20
C LYS A 193 -19.18 19.19 27.96
N GLN A 194 -19.05 20.29 27.22
CA GLN A 194 -20.17 21.15 26.86
C GLN A 194 -21.20 20.41 25.99
N LEU A 195 -20.75 19.66 24.98
CA LEU A 195 -21.63 18.84 24.14
C LEU A 195 -22.33 17.76 24.96
N LYS A 196 -21.62 17.10 25.88
CA LYS A 196 -22.20 16.09 26.77
C LYS A 196 -23.31 16.69 27.64
N ASN A 197 -23.05 17.84 28.27
CA ASN A 197 -24.06 18.54 29.07
C ASN A 197 -25.26 18.97 28.22
N ALA A 198 -25.05 19.48 27.01
CA ALA A 198 -26.12 19.88 26.10
C ALA A 198 -26.99 18.69 25.62
N ILE A 199 -26.41 17.49 25.52
CA ILE A 199 -27.15 16.26 25.27
C ILE A 199 -27.96 15.86 26.51
N GLU A 200 -27.35 15.87 27.70
CA GLU A 200 -28.04 15.56 28.97
C GLU A 200 -29.21 16.53 29.24
N ASP A 201 -29.05 17.83 28.96
CA ASP A 201 -30.10 18.84 29.09
C ASP A 201 -31.26 18.64 28.09
N ASN A 202 -30.94 18.21 26.85
CA ASN A 202 -31.96 17.86 25.85
C ASN A 202 -32.71 16.56 26.20
N GLU A 203 -32.01 15.55 26.72
CA GLU A 203 -32.62 14.30 27.18
C GLU A 203 -33.48 14.51 28.43
N ALA A 204 -33.08 15.39 29.36
CA ALA A 204 -33.88 15.78 30.52
C ALA A 204 -35.15 16.56 30.13
N SER A 205 -35.06 17.41 29.11
CA SER A 205 -36.19 18.18 28.56
C SER A 205 -37.18 17.30 27.79
N THR A 206 -36.74 16.16 27.25
CA THR A 206 -37.58 15.22 26.50
C THR A 206 -38.42 14.30 27.42
N ASN A 207 -38.02 14.11 28.68
CA ASN A 207 -38.67 13.18 29.62
C ASN A 207 -39.71 13.82 30.56
N HIS A 208 -39.87 15.15 30.55
CA HIS A 208 -40.87 15.87 31.36
C HIS A 208 -41.79 16.77 30.51
N SER A 209 -42.63 16.16 29.67
CA SER A 209 -43.93 16.74 29.35
C SER A 209 -44.96 15.65 29.03
N PRO A 210 -46.12 15.64 29.71
CA PRO A 210 -47.24 14.80 29.32
C PRO A 210 -47.78 15.33 27.99
N ILE A 211 -47.99 14.42 27.04
CA ILE A 211 -48.65 14.62 25.75
C ILE A 211 -49.67 15.78 25.80
N PRO A 212 -49.40 16.92 25.12
CA PRO A 212 -50.44 17.82 24.68
C PRO A 212 -50.73 17.51 23.21
N ALA A 213 -51.97 17.12 22.94
CA ALA A 213 -52.49 17.06 21.60
C ALA A 213 -52.35 18.42 20.88
N CYS A 214 -51.94 18.36 19.61
CA CYS A 214 -52.13 19.35 18.53
C CYS A 214 -51.18 20.57 18.44
N SER A 215 -50.21 20.50 17.52
CA SER A 215 -50.12 21.39 16.34
C SER A 215 -49.01 20.90 15.39
N ALA A 216 -49.33 19.90 14.57
CA ALA A 216 -48.58 19.65 13.35
C ALA A 216 -49.00 20.72 12.31
N ASN A 217 -48.06 21.20 11.49
CA ASN A 217 -48.18 21.21 10.01
C ASN A 217 -47.31 22.23 9.23
N SER A 218 -46.48 23.09 9.84
CA SER A 218 -45.62 24.01 9.04
C SER A 218 -44.12 23.70 9.11
N THR A 219 -43.57 23.54 10.31
CA THR A 219 -42.12 23.43 10.53
C THR A 219 -41.52 22.10 10.04
N ASN A 220 -42.20 20.97 10.30
CA ASN A 220 -41.73 19.66 9.85
C ASN A 220 -41.75 19.52 8.32
N VAL A 221 -42.65 20.20 7.62
CA VAL A 221 -42.75 20.13 6.14
C VAL A 221 -41.60 20.90 5.51
N GLU A 222 -41.26 22.08 6.04
CA GLU A 222 -40.13 22.88 5.56
C GLU A 222 -38.80 22.18 5.79
N GLU A 223 -38.63 21.52 6.94
CA GLU A 223 -37.42 20.76 7.27
C GLU A 223 -37.27 19.49 6.42
N ILE A 224 -38.36 18.74 6.22
CA ILE A 224 -38.38 17.60 5.28
C ILE A 224 -38.09 18.08 3.85
N GLN A 225 -38.64 19.21 3.43
CA GLN A 225 -38.40 19.76 2.10
C GLN A 225 -36.96 20.25 1.93
N LEU A 226 -36.36 20.84 2.98
CA LEU A 226 -34.95 21.22 3.00
C LEU A 226 -34.05 19.99 2.87
N MET A 227 -34.35 18.94 3.63
CA MET A 227 -33.63 17.67 3.58
C MET A 227 -33.71 17.00 2.20
N ILE A 228 -34.86 17.02 1.53
CA ILE A 228 -35.02 16.51 0.16
C ILE A 228 -34.14 17.29 -0.80
N ARG A 229 -34.13 18.63 -0.72
CA ARG A 229 -33.26 19.47 -1.58
C ARG A 229 -31.78 19.21 -1.32
N LEU A 230 -31.39 19.05 -0.06
CA LEU A 230 -30.01 18.73 0.32
C LEU A 230 -29.60 17.35 -0.23
N LYS A 231 -30.50 16.36 -0.11
CA LYS A 231 -30.29 15.01 -0.66
C LYS A 231 -30.11 15.05 -2.17
N GLU A 232 -30.92 15.81 -2.90
CA GLU A 232 -30.75 15.94 -4.34
C GLU A 232 -29.41 16.58 -4.74
N VAL A 233 -28.97 17.61 -4.02
CA VAL A 233 -27.66 18.24 -4.26
C VAL A 233 -26.53 17.23 -3.99
N ILE A 234 -26.60 16.49 -2.89
CA ILE A 234 -25.64 15.44 -2.54
C ILE A 234 -25.63 14.33 -3.61
N ASP A 235 -26.80 13.90 -4.08
CA ASP A 235 -26.91 12.85 -5.11
C ASP A 235 -26.31 13.33 -6.44
N ARG A 236 -26.55 14.58 -6.84
CA ARG A 236 -25.92 15.22 -8.01
C ARG A 236 -24.39 15.31 -7.84
N GLN A 237 -23.91 15.77 -6.69
CA GLN A 237 -22.48 15.85 -6.39
C GLN A 237 -21.81 14.48 -6.39
N LYS A 238 -22.46 13.44 -5.84
CA LYS A 238 -21.96 12.06 -5.88
C LYS A 238 -21.81 11.54 -7.31
N ILE A 239 -22.75 11.83 -8.20
CA ILE A 239 -22.65 11.46 -9.63
C ILE A 239 -21.48 12.20 -10.28
N LEU A 240 -21.34 13.50 -10.03
CA LEU A 240 -20.23 14.30 -10.55
C LEU A 240 -18.87 13.76 -10.08
N ILE A 241 -18.73 13.47 -8.79
CA ILE A 241 -17.50 12.89 -8.21
C ILE A 241 -17.17 11.55 -8.85
N ARG A 242 -18.17 10.68 -9.07
CA ARG A 242 -17.96 9.39 -9.77
C ARG A 242 -17.49 9.61 -11.21
N SER A 243 -18.12 10.53 -11.94
CA SER A 243 -17.73 10.86 -13.32
C SER A 243 -16.31 11.43 -13.39
N LEU A 244 -15.97 12.38 -12.53
CA LEU A 244 -14.61 12.96 -12.47
C LEU A 244 -13.56 11.92 -12.09
N ARG A 245 -13.86 11.01 -11.15
CA ARG A 245 -12.98 9.90 -10.81
C ARG A 245 -12.77 8.94 -11.98
N GLN A 246 -13.82 8.63 -12.75
CA GLN A 246 -13.72 7.82 -13.95
C GLN A 246 -12.87 8.50 -15.03
N GLN A 247 -13.05 9.81 -15.25
CA GLN A 247 -12.24 10.58 -16.19
C GLN A 247 -10.76 10.62 -15.78
N LEU A 248 -10.46 10.83 -14.51
CA LEU A 248 -9.08 10.77 -13.99
C LEU A 248 -8.45 9.39 -14.18
N THR A 249 -9.22 8.33 -13.91
CA THR A 249 -8.75 6.95 -14.10
C THR A 249 -8.49 6.67 -15.58
N GLN A 250 -9.37 7.12 -16.48
CA GLN A 250 -9.16 7.00 -17.93
C GLN A 250 -7.91 7.77 -18.38
N LYS A 251 -7.74 9.02 -17.92
CA LYS A 251 -6.54 9.83 -18.20
C LYS A 251 -5.26 9.16 -17.71
N HIS A 252 -5.31 8.48 -16.57
CA HIS A 252 -4.17 7.74 -16.03
C HIS A 252 -3.82 6.53 -16.92
N VAL A 253 -4.82 5.77 -17.36
CA VAL A 253 -4.63 4.65 -18.30
C VAL A 253 -4.07 5.14 -19.65
N ASP A 254 -4.51 6.30 -20.13
CA ASP A 254 -4.00 6.90 -21.38
C ASP A 254 -2.53 7.37 -21.25
N LEU A 255 -2.10 7.77 -20.05
CA LEU A 255 -0.71 8.17 -19.76
C LEU A 255 0.23 6.96 -19.60
N ASP A 256 -0.28 5.86 -19.05
CA ASP A 256 0.49 4.63 -18.82
C ASP A 256 0.53 3.70 -20.05
N ALA A 257 -0.27 3.98 -21.08
CA ALA A 257 -0.21 3.27 -22.36
C ALA A 257 1.11 3.61 -23.11
N PRO A 258 1.75 2.62 -23.78
CA PRO A 258 2.95 2.87 -24.57
C PRO A 258 2.67 3.91 -25.67
N PRO A 259 3.63 4.79 -26.00
CA PRO A 259 3.39 5.88 -26.95
C PRO A 259 2.91 5.35 -28.30
N GLN A 260 1.70 5.75 -28.70
CA GLN A 260 1.13 5.38 -30.02
C GLN A 260 1.75 6.21 -31.16
N LEU A 261 2.42 7.32 -30.85
CA LEU A 261 3.00 8.27 -31.79
C LEU A 261 4.53 8.18 -31.75
N THR A 262 5.16 8.31 -32.91
CA THR A 262 6.62 8.44 -32.98
C THR A 262 7.06 9.76 -32.34
N GLU A 263 8.29 9.80 -31.84
CA GLU A 263 8.87 10.96 -31.14
C GLU A 263 8.74 12.27 -31.94
N GLU A 264 8.91 12.20 -33.27
CA GLU A 264 8.73 13.35 -34.17
C GLU A 264 7.27 13.87 -34.24
N GLN A 265 6.29 12.98 -34.16
CA GLN A 265 4.88 13.36 -34.18
C GLN A 265 4.46 13.98 -32.85
N LEU A 266 4.98 13.46 -31.73
CA LEU A 266 4.75 14.00 -30.40
C LEU A 266 5.33 15.41 -30.25
N VAL A 267 6.54 15.66 -30.76
CA VAL A 267 7.18 16.99 -30.76
C VAL A 267 6.36 18.00 -31.56
N LYS A 268 5.86 17.62 -32.74
CA LYS A 268 5.00 18.50 -33.56
C LYS A 268 3.69 18.86 -32.85
N GLN A 269 3.07 17.89 -32.18
CA GLN A 269 1.78 18.08 -31.52
C GLN A 269 1.90 18.93 -30.24
N LEU A 270 2.96 18.72 -29.44
CA LEU A 270 3.25 19.53 -28.25
C LEU A 270 3.64 20.98 -28.57
N ASN A 271 4.29 21.21 -29.72
CA ASN A 271 4.57 22.55 -30.23
C ASN A 271 3.29 23.25 -30.74
N ALA A 272 2.36 22.52 -31.37
CA ALA A 272 1.08 23.06 -31.83
C ALA A 272 0.12 23.40 -30.66
N GLU A 273 0.19 22.64 -29.56
CA GLU A 273 -0.57 22.91 -28.34
C GLU A 273 0.05 24.00 -27.44
N GLY A 274 1.18 24.59 -27.84
CA GLY A 274 1.84 25.68 -27.10
C GLY A 274 2.41 25.27 -25.73
N LYS A 275 2.49 23.97 -25.45
CA LYS A 275 2.98 23.41 -24.18
C LYS A 275 4.49 23.21 -24.16
N MET A 276 5.12 23.21 -25.33
CA MET A 276 6.57 23.24 -25.49
C MET A 276 6.96 24.48 -26.32
N ILE A 277 7.78 25.36 -25.75
CA ILE A 277 8.46 26.44 -26.49
C ILE A 277 9.77 25.85 -27.01
N ILE A 278 9.71 25.00 -28.04
CA ILE A 278 10.89 24.55 -28.79
C ILE A 278 10.84 25.20 -30.17
N ASP A 279 11.26 26.46 -30.21
CA ASP A 279 11.52 27.14 -31.48
C ASP A 279 12.90 26.70 -31.99
N GLY A 280 12.92 25.77 -32.95
CA GLY A 280 14.14 25.28 -33.60
C GLY A 280 14.91 26.33 -34.42
N ARG A 281 14.49 27.61 -34.41
CA ARG A 281 15.12 28.74 -35.13
C ARG A 281 15.59 29.87 -34.22
N ASN A 282 15.48 29.76 -32.88
CA ASN A 282 15.86 30.84 -31.96
C ASN A 282 17.39 30.88 -31.74
N PRO A 283 18.10 31.95 -32.17
CA PRO A 283 19.56 32.08 -31.97
C PRO A 283 19.96 32.40 -30.53
N ASN A 284 19.03 32.89 -29.69
CA ASN A 284 19.23 33.22 -28.28
C ASN A 284 18.70 32.13 -27.34
N ARG A 285 18.60 30.90 -27.83
CA ARG A 285 18.30 29.73 -27.00
C ARG A 285 19.34 29.65 -25.87
N PRO A 286 18.93 29.40 -24.61
CA PRO A 286 19.89 29.02 -23.58
C PRO A 286 20.52 27.69 -23.98
N HIS A 287 21.68 27.78 -24.61
CA HIS A 287 22.52 26.64 -24.96
C HIS A 287 23.35 26.33 -23.74
N PHE A 288 22.85 25.45 -22.88
CA PHE A 288 23.70 24.86 -21.87
C PHE A 288 24.80 24.08 -22.60
N THR A 289 26.03 24.53 -22.44
CA THR A 289 27.21 23.76 -22.78
C THR A 289 27.19 22.44 -22.03
N LEU A 290 27.87 21.43 -22.58
CA LEU A 290 28.01 20.13 -21.91
C LEU A 290 28.68 20.30 -20.52
N GLN A 291 29.43 21.38 -20.33
CA GLN A 291 30.00 21.78 -19.05
C GLN A 291 28.95 22.34 -18.07
N GLU A 292 28.04 23.21 -18.52
CA GLU A 292 26.94 23.70 -17.68
C GLU A 292 26.00 22.56 -17.29
N LEU A 293 25.73 21.62 -18.20
CA LEU A 293 24.95 20.44 -17.86
C LEU A 293 25.65 19.58 -16.80
N ARG A 294 26.97 19.39 -16.90
CA ARG A 294 27.76 18.71 -15.84
C ARG A 294 27.68 19.46 -14.52
N ASN A 295 27.80 20.78 -14.53
CA ASN A 295 27.70 21.60 -13.32
C ASN A 295 26.31 21.47 -12.68
N VAL A 296 25.23 21.53 -13.47
CA VAL A 296 23.86 21.32 -12.98
C VAL A 296 23.67 19.91 -12.42
N LEU A 297 24.27 18.89 -13.03
CA LEU A 297 24.23 17.51 -12.51
C LEU A 297 25.00 17.37 -11.19
N ILE A 298 26.13 18.07 -11.05
CA ILE A 298 26.92 18.14 -9.82
C ILE A 298 26.12 18.88 -8.74
N GLU A 299 25.61 20.08 -9.01
CA GLU A 299 24.77 20.86 -8.09
C GLU A 299 23.53 20.07 -7.67
N ARG A 300 22.85 19.39 -8.60
CA ARG A 300 21.73 18.49 -8.28
C ARG A 300 22.16 17.35 -7.37
N ASN A 301 23.34 16.76 -7.58
CA ASN A 301 23.85 15.70 -6.72
C ASN A 301 24.21 16.24 -5.32
N GLU A 302 24.81 17.43 -5.23
CA GLU A 302 25.09 18.11 -3.97
C GLU A 302 23.80 18.46 -3.21
N LEU A 303 22.78 18.98 -3.90
CA LEU A 303 21.48 19.26 -3.33
C LEU A 303 20.76 17.99 -2.87
N LYS A 304 20.92 16.87 -3.60
CA LYS A 304 20.43 15.55 -3.15
C LYS A 304 21.13 15.09 -1.88
N THR A 305 22.45 15.26 -1.77
CA THR A 305 23.18 14.95 -0.54
C THR A 305 22.66 15.78 0.64
N ARG A 306 22.51 17.10 0.45
CA ARG A 306 21.95 17.99 1.49
C ARG A 306 20.52 17.62 1.86
N LEU A 307 19.69 17.21 0.89
CA LEU A 307 18.33 16.75 1.17
C LEU A 307 18.34 15.50 2.04
N ILE A 308 19.23 14.54 1.77
CA ILE A 308 19.40 13.33 2.59
C ILE A 308 19.86 13.72 4.00
N GLU A 309 20.83 14.63 4.14
CA GLU A 309 21.29 15.12 5.45
C GLU A 309 20.14 15.74 6.26
N VAL A 310 19.33 16.61 5.65
CA VAL A 310 18.18 17.24 6.30
C VAL A 310 17.08 16.22 6.63
N GLU A 311 16.82 15.25 5.75
CA GLU A 311 15.86 14.17 6.01
C GLU A 311 16.33 13.27 7.17
N GLU A 312 17.64 13.02 7.28
CA GLU A 312 18.25 12.30 8.39
C GLU A 312 18.12 13.07 9.70
N GLU A 313 18.40 14.37 9.72
CA GLU A 313 18.18 15.24 10.88
C GLU A 313 16.71 15.19 11.32
N LEU A 314 15.77 15.36 10.38
CA LEU A 314 14.34 15.25 10.65
C LEU A 314 13.96 13.87 11.24
N SER A 315 14.63 12.81 10.80
CA SER A 315 14.40 11.45 11.32
C SER A 315 14.88 11.29 12.77
N VAL A 316 15.98 11.97 13.13
CA VAL A 316 16.49 12.00 14.52
C VAL A 316 15.50 12.73 15.41
N TYR A 317 15.00 13.89 14.99
CA TYR A 317 13.98 14.65 15.72
C TYR A 317 12.70 13.85 15.93
N LYS A 318 12.19 13.21 14.86
CA LYS A 318 11.02 12.32 14.96
C LYS A 318 11.25 11.21 15.98
N ARG A 319 12.43 10.58 15.98
CA ARG A 319 12.75 9.47 16.87
C ARG A 319 12.95 9.92 18.33
N ALA A 320 13.57 11.08 18.54
CA ALA A 320 13.69 11.70 19.85
C ALA A 320 12.30 12.02 20.42
N GLY A 321 11.41 12.58 19.60
CA GLY A 321 10.01 12.82 19.98
C GLY A 321 9.30 11.56 20.49
N TYR A 322 9.43 10.42 19.79
CA TYR A 322 8.84 9.15 20.25
C TYR A 322 9.40 8.68 21.61
N VAL A 323 10.70 8.85 21.85
CA VAL A 323 11.33 8.44 23.10
C VAL A 323 10.87 9.32 24.26
N ILE A 324 10.79 10.63 24.05
CA ILE A 324 10.37 11.57 25.09
C ILE A 324 8.90 11.36 25.45
N ILE A 325 8.03 11.15 24.46
CA ILE A 325 6.61 10.79 24.69
C ILE A 325 6.49 9.51 25.54
N TYR A 326 7.31 8.50 25.26
CA TYR A 326 7.29 7.24 26.01
C TYR A 326 7.73 7.41 27.47
N TYR A 327 8.77 8.21 27.72
CA TYR A 327 9.22 8.51 29.08
C TYR A 327 8.20 9.33 29.87
N TYR A 328 7.55 10.32 29.23
CA TYR A 328 6.52 11.14 29.88
C TYR A 328 5.29 10.30 30.28
N TYR A 329 4.86 9.39 29.38
CA TYR A 329 3.74 8.49 29.65
C TYR A 329 4.06 7.50 30.79
N TYR A 330 5.30 7.01 30.85
CA TYR A 330 5.74 6.11 31.91
C TYR A 330 5.86 6.82 33.26
N TYR A 331 6.39 8.04 33.30
CA TYR A 331 6.55 8.79 34.56
C TYR A 331 5.22 9.25 35.14
N HIS A 332 4.26 9.69 34.32
CA HIS A 332 2.95 10.16 34.80
C HIS A 332 1.99 9.01 35.18
N HIS A 333 2.29 7.77 34.78
CA HIS A 333 1.44 6.61 35.10
C HIS A 333 1.97 5.79 36.30
N TYR A 334 3.21 6.02 36.73
CA TYR A 334 3.87 5.26 37.80
C TYR A 334 4.41 6.10 38.97
N CYS A 335 4.37 7.43 38.86
CA CYS A 335 4.47 8.39 39.96
C CYS A 335 3.13 9.10 40.10
#